data_AF-A0A920IN21-F1
#
_entry.id   AF-A0A920IN21-F1
#
_cell.length_a   1.000
_cell.length_b   1.000
_cell.length_c   1.000
_cell.angle_alpha   90.00
_cell.angle_beta   90.00
_cell.angle_gamma   90.00
#
_symmetry.space_group_name_H-M   'P 1'
#
loop_
_entity.id
_entity.type
_entity.pdbx_description
1 polymer ?
#
loop_
_entity_poly.entity_id
_entity_poly.type
_entity_poly.pdbx_seq_one_letter_code
_entity_poly.pdbx_strand_id
1 'polypeptide(L)' 'MRSFDVFLNNNEIKMVSENKNQVWTINEKGMVYNDKEWGEDKIFVERKWKRLTPIK' A
#
# COMPACT_ATOMS: atom_id res chain seq x y z
N MET A 1 14.62 -9.88 -1.14
CA MET A 1 14.30 -8.56 -0.58
C MET A 1 13.43 -7.85 -1.61
N ARG A 2 12.29 -7.24 -1.23
CA ARG A 2 11.46 -6.48 -2.18
C ARG A 2 11.79 -4.99 -2.04
N SER A 3 12.03 -4.31 -3.14
CA SER A 3 12.25 -2.86 -3.19
C SER A 3 10.94 -2.15 -3.53
N PHE A 4 10.79 -0.93 -3.02
CA PHE A 4 9.65 -0.06 -3.31
C PHE A 4 10.13 1.35 -3.59
N ASP A 5 9.56 1.97 -4.62
CA ASP A 5 9.61 3.42 -4.79
C ASP A 5 8.70 4.04 -3.74
N VAL A 6 9.26 4.96 -2.94
CA VAL A 6 8.56 5.61 -1.83
C VAL A 6 8.31 7.08 -2.18
N PHE A 7 7.05 7.48 -2.11
CA PHE A 7 6.60 8.85 -2.33
C PHE A 7 5.96 9.36 -1.04
N LEU A 8 6.45 10.49 -0.53
CA LEU A 8 5.85 11.20 0.58
C LEU A 8 5.12 12.44 0.03
N ASN A 9 3.80 12.43 0.10
CA ASN A 9 2.95 13.53 -0.36
C ASN A 9 2.10 14.01 0.82
N ASN A 10 2.42 15.18 1.36
CA ASN A 10 1.76 15.75 2.54
C ASN A 10 1.73 14.75 3.71
N ASN A 11 0.53 14.23 4.05
CA ASN A 11 0.28 13.28 5.13
C ASN A 11 0.05 11.84 4.63
N GLU A 12 0.47 11.55 3.40
CA GLU A 12 0.35 10.23 2.78
C GLU A 12 1.72 9.70 2.35
N ILE A 13 1.99 8.45 2.74
CA ILE A 13 3.09 7.66 2.21
C ILE A 13 2.51 6.71 1.18
N LYS A 14 3.02 6.78 -0.05
CA LYS A 14 2.72 5.82 -1.11
C LYS A 14 3.96 5.02 -1.44
N MET A 15 3.86 3.69 -1.39
CA MET A 15 4.94 2.79 -1.75
C MET A 15 4.49 1.94 -2.94
N VAL A 16 5.29 1.90 -4.01
CA VAL A 16 4.98 1.17 -5.24
C VAL A 16 6.10 0.17 -5.50
N SER A 17 5.77 -1.10 -5.70
CA SER A 17 6.79 -2.11 -6.04
C SER A 17 7.38 -1.83 -7.42
N GLU A 18 8.60 -2.32 -7.67
CA GLU A 18 9.28 -2.15 -8.97
C GLU A 18 8.43 -2.64 -10.16
N ASN A 19 7.70 -3.74 -9.99
CA ASN A 19 6.80 -4.28 -11.01
C ASN A 19 5.44 -3.54 -11.10
N LYS A 20 5.22 -2.51 -10.28
CA LYS A 20 4.01 -1.68 -10.21
C LYS A 20 2.70 -2.44 -9.88
N ASN A 21 2.81 -3.70 -9.47
CA ASN A 21 1.66 -4.52 -9.11
C ASN A 21 1.20 -4.28 -7.67
N GLN A 22 2.13 -3.95 -6.77
CA GLN A 22 1.87 -3.74 -5.35
C GLN A 22 1.92 -2.25 -5.04
N VAL A 23 0.83 -1.74 -4.48
CA VAL A 23 0.71 -0.35 -4.05
C VAL A 23 0.25 -0.33 -2.61
N TRP A 24 1.04 0.31 -1.76
CA TRP A 24 0.68 0.63 -0.39
C TRP A 24 0.41 2.13 -0.29
N THR A 25 -0.70 2.48 0.35
CA THR A 25 -1.06 3.85 0.68
C THR A 25 -1.32 3.94 2.16
N ILE A 26 -0.54 4.75 2.88
CA ILE A 26 -0.63 4.94 4.33
C ILE A 26 -0.91 6.40 4.61
N ASN A 27 -1.95 6.67 5.38
CA ASN A 27 -2.30 8.02 5.82
C ASN A 27 -2.92 8.00 7.23
N GLU A 28 -3.49 9.13 7.65
CA GLU A 28 -4.16 9.29 8.95
C GLU A 28 -5.35 8.33 9.14
N LYS A 29 -6.03 7.92 8.06
CA LYS A 29 -7.20 7.02 8.14
C LYS A 29 -6.79 5.56 8.33
N GLY A 30 -5.58 5.20 7.92
CA GLY A 30 -5.06 3.85 8.00
C GLY A 30 -4.16 3.50 6.83
N MET A 31 -4.27 2.26 6.37
CA MET A 31 -3.45 1.72 5.29
C MET A 31 -4.34 0.99 4.29
N VAL A 32 -4.06 1.17 3.01
CA VAL A 32 -4.66 0.43 1.90
C VAL A 32 -3.53 -0.25 1.13
N TYR A 33 -3.68 -1.54 0.88
CA TYR A 33 -2.82 -2.33 0.02
C TYR A 33 -3.60 -2.80 -1.18
N ASN A 34 -3.02 -2.64 -2.36
CA ASN A 34 -3.52 -3.20 -3.60
C ASN A 34 -2.43 -4.09 -4.20
N ASP A 35 -2.82 -5.28 -4.63
CA ASP A 35 -2.01 -6.14 -5.49
C ASP A 35 -2.82 -6.52 -6.72
N LYS A 36 -2.33 -6.18 -7.91
CA LYS A 36 -3.00 -6.49 -9.16
C LYS A 36 -2.87 -7.96 -9.57
N GLU A 37 -1.85 -8.65 -9.07
CA GLU A 37 -1.53 -10.02 -9.47
C GLU A 37 -1.11 -10.81 -8.23
N TRP A 38 -2.05 -11.00 -7.29
CA TRP A 38 -1.80 -11.78 -6.09
C TRP A 38 -1.96 -13.28 -6.36
N GLY A 39 -0.96 -14.06 -5.94
CA GLY A 39 -0.97 -15.52 -6.06
C GLY A 39 -0.75 -16.02 -7.48
N GLU A 40 -0.75 -17.34 -7.65
CA GLU A 40 -0.51 -17.99 -8.96
C GLU A 40 -1.61 -17.66 -9.98
N ASP A 41 -2.83 -17.44 -9.50
CA ASP A 41 -4.00 -17.10 -10.32
C ASP A 41 -4.07 -15.62 -10.74
N LYS A 42 -3.10 -14.79 -10.31
CA LYS A 42 -3.02 -13.35 -10.63
C LYS A 42 -4.32 -12.59 -10.33
N ILE A 43 -4.91 -12.85 -9.17
CA ILE A 43 -6.18 -12.22 -8.78
C ILE A 43 -5.89 -10.83 -8.19
N PHE A 44 -6.75 -9.86 -8.48
CA PHE A 44 -6.72 -8.56 -7.82
C PHE A 44 -7.10 -8.69 -6.34
N VAL A 45 -6.26 -8.14 -5.45
CA VAL A 45 -6.48 -8.12 -4.01
C VAL A 45 -6.41 -6.70 -3.48
N GLU A 46 -7.42 -6.31 -2.69
CA GLU A 46 -7.41 -5.10 -1.88
C GLU A 46 -7.48 -5.48 -0.39
N ARG A 47 -6.61 -4.90 0.43
CA ARG A 47 -6.68 -5.00 1.89
C ARG A 47 -6.69 -3.62 2.51
N LYS A 48 -7.58 -3.43 3.50
CA LYS A 48 -7.78 -2.17 4.21
C LYS A 48 -7.56 -2.39 5.70
N TRP A 49 -6.68 -1.60 6.29
CA TRP A 49 -6.46 -1.56 7.74
C TRP A 49 -6.88 -0.21 8.27
N LYS A 50 -7.72 -0.23 9.30
CA LYS A 50 -8.11 0.97 10.04
C LYS A 50 -7.03 1.32 11.05
N ARG A 51 -6.66 2.60 11.12
CA ARG A 51 -5.77 3.09 12.17
C ARG A 51 -6.45 2.97 13.54
N LEU A 52 -5.78 2.36 14.52
CA LEU A 52 -6.30 2.20 15.88
C LEU A 52 -6.02 3.42 16.76
N THR A 53 -4.87 4.07 16.56
CA THR A 53 -4.40 5.21 17.35
C THR A 53 -4.29 6.47 16.50
N PRO A 54 -4.88 7.61 16.91
CA PRO A 54 -4.73 8.88 16.18
C PRO A 54 -3.26 9.29 16.05
N ILE A 55 -2.91 9.95 14.93
CA ILE A 55 -1.63 10.66 14.82
C ILE A 55 -1.76 11.93 15.67
N LYS A 56 -0.84 12.15 16.60
CA LYS A 56 -0.78 13.36 17.43
C LYS A 56 -0.10 14.50 16.68
#